data_AF-A0A229ZYW0-F1
#
_entry.id   AF-A0A229ZYW0-F1
#
_cell.length_a   1.000
_cell.length_b   1.000
_cell.length_c   1.000
_cell.angle_alpha   90.00
_cell.angle_beta   90.00
_cell.angle_gamma   90.00
#
_symmetry.space_group_name_H-M   'P 1'
#
loop_
_entity.id
_entity.type
_entity.pdbx_description
1 polymer ?
#
loop_
_entity_poly.entity_id
_entity_poly.type
_entity_poly.pdbx_seq_one_letter_code
_entity_poly.pdbx_strand_id
1 'polypeptide(L)'
;MSQEHKPITFNSPLEAGIRAVSILGAAYPQTYDLQRLVAFDYLLVHTGDIGGPDNLHPPTPMRSAELLVRRKLVEQSLLLMMTRDLVEREVTSEGIKYGAGENAATFLSSVSSNYLLSLKDRAVWLVETIGDLTDEQFKAMMRRFFDKWVEQFQSIEQSLGGDA
;
A
#
# COMPACT_ATOMS: atom_id res chain seq x y z
N MET A 1 -24.76 -24.26 -15.75
CA MET A 1 -23.31 -24.32 -15.56
C MET A 1 -22.93 -23.13 -14.71
N SER A 2 -22.76 -23.34 -13.40
CA SER A 2 -22.34 -22.30 -12.47
C SER A 2 -20.90 -21.94 -12.82
N GLN A 3 -20.67 -20.73 -13.31
CA GLN A 3 -19.34 -20.18 -13.46
C GLN A 3 -18.75 -20.07 -12.04
N GLU A 4 -17.82 -20.96 -11.68
CA GLU A 4 -16.99 -20.78 -10.50
C GLU A 4 -16.16 -19.52 -10.71
N HIS A 5 -16.66 -18.39 -10.20
CA HIS A 5 -15.89 -17.17 -10.13
C HIS A 5 -14.86 -17.37 -9.02
N LYS A 6 -13.67 -17.87 -9.38
CA LYS A 6 -12.56 -17.99 -8.45
C LYS A 6 -12.31 -16.57 -7.89
N PRO A 7 -12.58 -16.30 -6.61
CA PRO A 7 -12.47 -14.94 -6.10
C PRO A 7 -11.04 -14.48 -6.32
N ILE A 8 -10.87 -13.38 -7.04
CA ILE A 8 -9.58 -12.74 -7.22
C ILE A 8 -9.14 -12.31 -5.81
N THR A 9 -8.31 -13.13 -5.17
CA THR A 9 -8.02 -13.00 -3.74
C THR A 9 -7.01 -11.87 -3.50
N PHE A 10 -6.15 -11.61 -4.48
CA PHE A 10 -5.12 -10.57 -4.45
C PHE A 10 -5.54 -9.34 -5.26
N ASN A 11 -5.22 -8.14 -4.77
CA ASN A 11 -5.54 -6.87 -5.41
C ASN A 11 -7.05 -6.63 -5.60
N SER A 12 -7.87 -7.18 -4.70
CA SER A 12 -9.29 -6.86 -4.58
C SER A 12 -9.49 -5.68 -3.63
N PRO A 13 -10.63 -4.95 -3.69
CA PRO A 13 -10.92 -3.88 -2.73
C PRO A 13 -10.91 -4.35 -1.28
N LEU A 14 -11.25 -5.62 -1.03
CA LEU A 14 -11.17 -6.21 0.30
C LEU A 14 -9.72 -6.34 0.78
N GLU A 15 -8.87 -6.96 -0.04
CA GLU A 15 -7.48 -7.22 0.32
C GLU A 15 -6.68 -5.91 0.43
N ALA A 16 -6.84 -4.98 -0.52
CA ALA A 16 -6.29 -3.63 -0.42
C ALA A 16 -6.84 -2.85 0.79
N GLY A 17 -8.06 -3.15 1.23
CA GLY A 17 -8.64 -2.52 2.42
C GLY A 17 -8.00 -3.02 3.70
N ILE A 18 -7.69 -4.32 3.77
CA ILE A 18 -6.95 -4.91 4.89
C ILE A 18 -5.53 -4.32 4.96
N ARG A 19 -4.89 -4.09 3.80
CA ARG A 19 -3.60 -3.37 3.72
C ARG A 19 -3.71 -1.95 4.27
N ALA A 20 -4.71 -1.20 3.83
CA ALA A 20 -4.96 0.17 4.31
C ALA A 20 -5.20 0.21 5.83
N VAL A 21 -6.02 -0.71 6.37
CA VAL A 21 -6.28 -0.80 7.82
C VAL A 21 -5.01 -1.19 8.58
N SER A 22 -4.17 -2.08 8.03
CA SER A 22 -2.90 -2.45 8.66
C SER A 22 -1.94 -1.26 8.76
N ILE A 23 -1.85 -0.46 7.69
CA ILE A 23 -1.05 0.79 7.66
C ILE A 23 -1.59 1.80 8.68
N LEU A 24 -2.89 2.11 8.60
CA LEU A 24 -3.52 3.12 9.45
C LEU A 24 -3.51 2.72 10.92
N GLY A 25 -3.70 1.42 11.22
CA GLY A 25 -3.60 0.88 12.57
C GLY A 25 -2.19 0.98 13.14
N ALA A 26 -1.16 0.73 12.33
CA ALA A 26 0.23 0.92 12.73
C ALA A 26 0.60 2.40 12.92
N ALA A 27 -0.05 3.30 12.18
CA ALA A 27 0.19 4.73 12.22
C ALA A 27 -0.59 5.48 13.30
N TYR A 28 -1.53 4.84 13.99
CA TYR A 28 -2.40 5.52 14.94
C TYR A 28 -1.58 6.30 16.00
N PRO A 29 -1.91 7.59 16.28
CA PRO A 29 -3.10 8.33 15.84
C PRO A 29 -2.92 9.16 14.55
N GLN A 30 -1.87 8.95 13.77
CA GLN A 30 -1.64 9.71 12.53
C GLN A 30 -2.69 9.41 11.45
N THR A 31 -2.95 10.41 10.61
CA THR A 31 -3.83 10.33 9.45
C THR A 31 -3.08 10.69 8.18
N TYR A 32 -3.44 10.05 7.06
CA TYR A 32 -2.76 10.23 5.78
C TYR A 32 -3.72 10.63 4.67
N ASP A 33 -3.24 11.40 3.71
CA ASP A 33 -3.98 11.68 2.48
C ASP A 33 -4.03 10.43 1.57
N LEU A 34 -4.91 10.49 0.56
CA LEU A 34 -5.06 9.39 -0.39
C LEU A 34 -3.79 9.14 -1.22
N GLN A 35 -3.01 10.16 -1.56
CA GLN A 35 -1.81 9.97 -2.38
C GLN A 35 -0.76 9.15 -1.62
N ARG A 36 -0.59 9.46 -0.33
CA ARG A 36 0.31 8.76 0.58
C ARG A 36 -0.15 7.33 0.82
N LEU A 37 -1.45 7.09 0.99
CA LEU A 37 -1.99 5.74 1.12
C LEU A 37 -1.81 4.90 -0.15
N VAL A 38 -1.88 5.49 -1.35
CA VAL A 38 -1.56 4.77 -2.60
C VAL A 38 -0.10 4.35 -2.65
N ALA A 39 0.80 5.23 -2.22
CA ALA A 39 2.22 4.91 -2.16
C ALA A 39 2.53 3.87 -1.07
N PHE A 40 1.92 3.98 0.12
CA PHE A 40 2.05 2.99 1.18
C PHE A 40 1.48 1.62 0.79
N ASP A 41 0.34 1.56 0.10
CA ASP A 41 -0.21 0.31 -0.44
C ASP A 41 0.80 -0.40 -1.36
N TYR A 42 1.55 0.38 -2.15
CA TYR A 42 2.63 -0.16 -2.97
C TYR A 42 3.81 -0.65 -2.12
N LEU A 43 4.34 0.22 -1.25
CA LEU A 43 5.56 -0.06 -0.50
C LEU A 43 5.37 -1.19 0.50
N LEU A 44 4.17 -1.35 1.07
CA LEU A 44 3.85 -2.38 2.04
C LEU A 44 4.12 -3.80 1.53
N VAL A 45 3.84 -4.05 0.25
CA VAL A 45 4.06 -5.36 -0.37
C VAL A 45 5.43 -5.47 -1.07
N HIS A 46 6.17 -4.36 -1.11
CA HIS A 46 7.48 -4.20 -1.74
C HIS A 46 8.53 -3.56 -0.80
N THR A 47 8.47 -3.88 0.50
CA THR A 47 9.34 -3.25 1.51
C THR A 47 10.83 -3.50 1.25
N GLY A 48 11.19 -4.61 0.61
CA GLY A 48 12.57 -4.92 0.24
C GLY A 48 13.17 -3.91 -0.74
N ASP A 49 12.34 -3.26 -1.57
CA ASP A 49 12.80 -2.22 -2.51
C ASP A 49 13.34 -0.97 -1.79
N ILE A 50 12.96 -0.77 -0.53
CA ILE A 50 13.36 0.35 0.32
C ILE A 50 14.18 -0.09 1.55
N GLY A 51 14.77 -1.29 1.50
CA GLY A 51 15.66 -1.80 2.56
C GLY A 51 14.94 -2.39 3.77
N GLY A 52 13.65 -2.68 3.64
CA GLY A 52 12.86 -3.40 4.64
C GLY A 52 12.92 -4.91 4.48
N PRO A 53 12.05 -5.64 5.20
CA PRO A 53 12.01 -7.10 5.10
C PRO A 53 11.56 -7.56 3.70
N ASP A 54 11.70 -8.85 3.38
CA ASP A 54 11.47 -9.41 2.02
C ASP A 54 10.12 -9.05 1.40
N ASN A 55 10.01 -8.89 0.08
CA ASN A 55 8.73 -8.52 -0.53
C ASN A 55 7.63 -9.59 -0.27
N LEU A 56 6.41 -9.15 0.04
CA LEU A 56 5.27 -10.07 0.15
C LEU A 56 4.80 -10.55 -1.21
N HIS A 57 4.91 -9.69 -2.22
CA HIS A 57 4.51 -9.99 -3.58
C HIS A 57 5.75 -10.22 -4.45
N PRO A 58 5.67 -11.15 -5.43
CA PRO A 58 6.76 -11.34 -6.37
C PRO A 58 6.97 -10.07 -7.20
N PRO A 59 8.22 -9.78 -7.62
CA PRO A 59 8.50 -8.60 -8.44
C PRO A 59 7.77 -8.70 -9.78
N THR A 60 7.02 -7.66 -10.15
CA THR A 60 6.36 -7.54 -11.45
C THR A 60 7.22 -6.70 -12.42
N PRO A 61 7.21 -7.00 -13.74
CA PRO A 61 7.98 -6.24 -14.73
C PRO A 61 7.49 -4.79 -14.94
N MET A 62 6.20 -4.50 -14.69
CA MET A 62 5.55 -3.21 -15.02
C MET A 62 5.10 -2.43 -13.78
N ARG A 63 6.06 -2.03 -12.94
CA ARG A 63 5.80 -1.42 -11.62
C ARG A 63 5.16 -0.02 -11.68
N SER A 64 5.42 0.77 -12.72
CA SER A 64 4.83 2.11 -12.90
C SER A 64 3.35 2.06 -13.33
N ALA A 65 2.95 1.06 -14.11
CA ALA A 65 1.54 0.82 -14.44
C ALA A 65 0.72 0.38 -13.20
N GLU A 66 1.37 -0.28 -12.23
CA GLU A 66 0.73 -0.74 -10.99
C GLU A 66 0.18 0.42 -10.15
N LEU A 67 0.91 1.54 -10.06
CA LEU A 67 0.49 2.68 -9.23
C LEU A 67 -0.70 3.44 -9.80
N LEU A 68 -0.79 3.61 -11.11
CA LEU A 68 -1.93 4.26 -11.77
C LEU A 68 -3.21 3.43 -11.59
N VAL A 69 -3.09 2.10 -11.69
CA VAL A 69 -4.23 1.18 -11.50
C VAL A 69 -4.62 1.07 -10.02
N ARG A 70 -3.66 1.29 -9.10
CA ARG A 70 -3.89 1.21 -7.65
C ARG A 70 -4.72 2.33 -7.06
N ARG A 71 -4.68 3.55 -7.61
CA ARG A 71 -5.41 4.68 -6.99
C ARG A 71 -6.89 4.38 -6.80
N LYS A 72 -7.56 3.94 -7.86
CA LYS A 72 -8.99 3.60 -7.82
C LYS A 72 -9.26 2.42 -6.87
N LEU A 73 -8.34 1.46 -6.81
CA LEU A 73 -8.44 0.31 -5.90
C LEU A 73 -8.37 0.75 -4.43
N VAL A 74 -7.43 1.64 -4.09
CA VAL A 74 -7.28 2.19 -2.73
C VAL A 74 -8.47 3.08 -2.37
N GLU A 75 -8.98 3.90 -3.29
CA GLU A 75 -10.21 4.67 -3.06
C GLU A 75 -11.39 3.74 -2.74
N GLN A 76 -11.59 2.69 -3.54
CA GLN A 76 -12.66 1.69 -3.32
C GLN A 76 -12.48 0.93 -2.02
N SER A 77 -11.24 0.62 -1.65
CA SER A 77 -10.94 -0.12 -0.43
C SER A 77 -11.18 0.72 0.83
N LEU A 78 -10.78 2.00 0.81
CA LEU A 78 -11.06 2.93 1.91
C LEU A 78 -12.57 3.09 2.13
N LEU A 79 -13.35 3.27 1.05
CA LEU A 79 -14.80 3.33 1.14
C LEU A 79 -15.40 2.04 1.73
N LEU A 80 -14.90 0.88 1.33
CA LEU A 80 -15.35 -0.41 1.86
C LEU A 80 -15.03 -0.58 3.36
N MET A 81 -13.86 -0.10 3.80
CA MET A 81 -13.43 -0.20 5.19
C MET A 81 -14.15 0.82 6.09
N MET A 82 -14.55 1.97 5.55
CA MET A 82 -15.42 2.92 6.25
C MET A 82 -16.78 2.34 6.59
N THR A 83 -17.37 1.50 5.72
CA THR A 83 -18.68 0.89 6.03
C THR A 83 -18.62 -0.14 7.18
N ARG A 84 -17.46 -0.35 7.79
CA ARG A 84 -17.18 -1.30 8.88
C ARG A 84 -16.52 -0.62 10.09
N ASP A 85 -16.43 0.71 10.08
CA ASP A 85 -15.71 1.52 11.06
C ASP A 85 -14.25 1.10 11.27
N LEU A 86 -13.62 0.55 10.22
CA LEU A 86 -12.20 0.18 10.24
C LEU A 86 -11.30 1.33 9.76
N VAL A 87 -11.88 2.28 9.01
CA VAL A 87 -11.22 3.50 8.56
C VAL A 87 -12.16 4.67 8.82
N GLU A 88 -11.61 5.76 9.34
CA GLU A 88 -12.32 7.01 9.52
C GLU A 88 -11.82 8.06 8.52
N ARG A 89 -12.71 8.97 8.10
CA ARG A 89 -12.40 10.09 7.22
C ARG A 89 -12.44 11.39 8.00
N GLU A 90 -11.35 12.14 7.93
CA GLU A 90 -11.21 13.47 8.52
C GLU A 90 -11.18 14.54 7.42
N VAL A 91 -11.93 15.63 7.60
CA VAL A 91 -11.85 16.81 6.72
C VAL A 91 -10.98 17.85 7.41
N THR A 92 -9.85 18.17 6.79
CA THR A 92 -8.85 19.11 7.31
C THR A 92 -8.72 20.32 6.38
N SER A 93 -8.00 21.36 6.81
CA SER A 93 -7.66 22.50 5.95
C SER A 93 -6.78 22.12 4.75
N GLU A 94 -6.09 20.98 4.82
CA GLU A 94 -5.22 20.43 3.77
C GLU A 94 -5.97 19.47 2.83
N GLY A 95 -7.25 19.18 3.11
CA GLY A 95 -8.08 18.25 2.36
C GLY A 95 -8.53 17.05 3.20
N ILE A 96 -8.83 15.94 2.52
CA ILE A 96 -9.33 14.71 3.15
C ILE A 96 -8.16 13.86 3.63
N LYS A 97 -8.15 13.51 4.92
CA LYS A 97 -7.26 12.52 5.51
C LYS A 97 -8.05 11.30 5.98
N TYR A 98 -7.34 10.18 6.14
CA TYR A 98 -7.89 8.90 6.56
C TYR A 98 -7.10 8.39 7.77
N GLY A 99 -7.80 7.89 8.78
CA GLY A 99 -7.25 7.36 10.03
C GLY A 99 -7.77 5.95 10.32
N ALA A 100 -7.17 5.28 11.30
CA ALA A 100 -7.72 4.03 11.83
C ALA A 100 -9.07 4.31 12.51
N GLY A 101 -10.11 3.57 12.12
CA GLY A 101 -11.43 3.67 12.76
C GLY A 101 -11.48 2.92 14.09
N GLU A 102 -12.58 3.09 14.81
CA GLU A 102 -12.81 2.52 16.15
C GLU A 102 -12.62 0.98 16.19
N ASN A 103 -13.05 0.28 15.14
CA ASN A 103 -12.96 -1.18 15.08
C ASN A 103 -11.60 -1.70 14.57
N ALA A 104 -10.69 -0.83 14.13
CA ALA A 104 -9.45 -1.22 13.46
C ALA A 104 -8.55 -2.09 14.37
N ALA A 105 -8.34 -1.67 15.61
CA ALA A 105 -7.49 -2.39 16.56
C ALA A 105 -8.04 -3.79 16.85
N THR A 106 -9.34 -3.90 17.12
CA THR A 106 -10.02 -5.18 17.35
C THR A 106 -9.91 -6.08 16.14
N PHE A 107 -10.20 -5.57 14.94
CA PHE A 107 -10.06 -6.33 13.69
C PHE A 107 -8.62 -6.85 13.50
N LEU A 108 -7.62 -5.99 13.63
CA LEU A 108 -6.21 -6.35 13.46
C LEU A 108 -5.71 -7.34 14.52
N SER A 109 -6.31 -7.35 15.71
CA SER A 109 -6.02 -8.36 16.74
C SER A 109 -6.64 -9.73 16.44
N SER A 110 -7.73 -9.76 15.66
CA SER A 110 -8.49 -10.98 15.35
C SER A 110 -7.90 -11.81 14.20
N VAL A 111 -7.08 -11.18 13.34
CA VAL A 111 -6.51 -11.87 12.16
C VAL A 111 -5.31 -12.73 12.57
N SER A 112 -5.25 -13.95 12.04
CA SER A 112 -4.26 -14.97 12.46
C SER A 112 -3.54 -15.68 11.31
N SER A 113 -3.86 -15.36 10.06
CA SER A 113 -3.17 -15.99 8.92
C SER A 113 -1.75 -15.44 8.79
N ASN A 114 -0.81 -16.32 8.39
CA ASN A 114 0.59 -15.93 8.21
C ASN A 114 0.77 -14.73 7.28
N TYR A 115 -0.04 -14.65 6.22
CA TYR A 115 -0.02 -13.51 5.31
C TYR A 115 -0.35 -12.20 6.04
N LEU A 116 -1.42 -12.18 6.84
CA LEU A 116 -1.87 -10.98 7.55
C LEU A 116 -0.94 -10.61 8.71
N LEU A 117 -0.33 -11.58 9.36
CA LEU A 117 0.72 -11.32 10.35
C LEU A 117 1.93 -10.65 9.71
N SER A 118 2.46 -11.21 8.62
CA SER A 118 3.56 -10.61 7.88
C SER A 118 3.22 -9.23 7.30
N LEU A 119 1.95 -9.00 6.94
CA LEU A 119 1.47 -7.70 6.48
C LEU A 119 1.50 -6.66 7.59
N LYS A 120 1.09 -7.03 8.81
CA LYS A 120 1.14 -6.14 9.98
C LYS A 120 2.57 -5.77 10.35
N ASP A 121 3.49 -6.73 10.37
CA ASP A 121 4.90 -6.48 10.68
C ASP A 121 5.51 -5.45 9.71
N ARG A 122 5.15 -5.56 8.43
CA ARG A 122 5.58 -4.61 7.40
C ARG A 122 4.92 -3.26 7.51
N ALA A 123 3.65 -3.21 7.92
CA ALA A 123 2.96 -1.96 8.16
C ALA A 123 3.63 -1.18 9.30
N VAL A 124 3.97 -1.87 10.40
CA VAL A 124 4.74 -1.29 11.52
C VAL A 124 6.09 -0.78 11.02
N TRP A 125 6.87 -1.63 10.36
CA TRP A 125 8.18 -1.24 9.83
C TRP A 125 8.10 -0.04 8.88
N LEU A 126 7.11 -0.03 7.97
CA LEU A 126 6.93 1.04 6.99
C LEU A 126 6.58 2.37 7.68
N VAL A 127 5.68 2.34 8.65
CA VAL A 127 5.30 3.54 9.42
C VAL A 127 6.48 4.05 10.25
N GLU A 128 7.22 3.18 10.92
CA GLU A 128 8.42 3.57 11.68
C GLU A 128 9.52 4.18 10.78
N THR A 129 9.62 3.70 9.53
CA THR A 129 10.68 4.15 8.61
C THR A 129 10.33 5.47 7.91
N ILE A 130 9.07 5.65 7.50
CA ILE A 130 8.67 6.76 6.61
C ILE A 130 7.33 7.44 6.98
N GLY A 131 6.69 7.03 8.07
CA GLY A 131 5.43 7.60 8.56
C GLY A 131 5.57 9.07 8.97
N ASP A 132 6.65 9.42 9.68
CA ASP A 132 6.89 10.76 10.22
C ASP A 132 7.44 11.78 9.20
N LEU A 133 7.67 11.36 7.95
CA LEU A 133 8.10 12.30 6.91
C LEU A 133 7.02 13.37 6.67
N THR A 134 7.41 14.63 6.53
CA THR A 134 6.48 15.66 6.03
C THR A 134 6.03 15.31 4.61
N ASP A 135 4.93 15.89 4.14
CA ASP A 135 4.45 15.64 2.79
C ASP A 135 5.48 16.02 1.72
N GLU A 136 6.29 17.07 1.93
CA GLU A 136 7.38 17.46 1.05
C GLU A 136 8.50 16.42 1.04
N GLN A 137 8.90 15.94 2.23
CA GLN A 137 9.94 14.91 2.37
C GLN A 137 9.49 13.59 1.72
N PHE A 138 8.24 13.21 1.96
CA PHE A 138 7.63 12.02 1.36
C PHE A 138 7.60 12.13 -0.17
N LYS A 139 7.13 13.26 -0.71
CA LYS A 139 7.13 13.50 -2.17
C LYS A 139 8.53 13.50 -2.76
N ALA A 140 9.52 14.04 -2.06
CA ALA A 140 10.92 14.02 -2.50
C ALA A 140 11.49 12.60 -2.51
N MET A 141 11.21 11.80 -1.49
CA MET A 141 11.61 10.40 -1.41
C MET A 141 10.96 9.57 -2.53
N MET A 142 9.65 9.72 -2.74
CA MET A 142 8.94 9.01 -3.81
C MET A 142 9.48 9.39 -5.19
N ARG A 143 9.79 10.67 -5.45
CA ARG A 143 10.42 11.10 -6.71
C ARG A 143 11.74 10.37 -6.96
N ARG A 144 12.65 10.36 -5.99
CA ARG A 144 13.93 9.63 -6.11
C ARG A 144 13.75 8.14 -6.33
N PHE A 145 12.76 7.56 -5.66
CA PHE A 145 12.41 6.16 -5.83
C PHE A 145 11.92 5.86 -7.25
N PHE A 146 11.04 6.72 -7.80
CA PHE A 146 10.60 6.64 -9.19
C PHE A 146 11.72 6.85 -10.20
N ASP A 147 12.60 7.82 -9.99
CA ASP A 147 13.71 8.09 -10.89
C ASP A 147 14.64 6.88 -11.00
N LYS A 148 15.02 6.29 -9.85
CA LYS A 148 15.82 5.06 -9.78
C LYS A 148 15.14 3.89 -10.50
N TRP A 149 13.81 3.81 -10.45
CA TRP A 149 13.06 2.78 -11.14
C TRP A 149 13.00 2.98 -12.65
N VAL A 150 12.82 4.22 -13.11
CA VAL A 150 12.85 4.53 -14.55
C VAL A 150 14.20 4.15 -15.14
N GLU A 151 15.30 4.42 -14.44
CA GLU A 151 16.64 3.98 -14.82
C GLU A 151 16.76 2.45 -14.89
N GLN A 152 16.25 1.73 -13.88
CA GLN A 152 16.24 0.26 -13.88
C GLN A 152 15.42 -0.32 -15.04
N PHE A 153 14.28 0.28 -15.36
CA PHE A 153 13.43 -0.17 -16.47
C PHE A 153 14.15 -0.02 -17.82
N GLN A 154 14.78 1.13 -18.06
CA GLN A 154 15.60 1.36 -19.27
C GLN A 154 16.76 0.37 -19.37
N SER A 155 17.40 0.03 -18.24
CA SER A 155 18.49 -0.95 -18.21
C SER A 155 18.01 -2.38 -18.52
N ILE A 156 16.82 -2.76 -18.07
CA ILE A 156 16.21 -4.07 -18.35
C ILE A 156 15.81 -4.17 -19.83
N GLU A 157 15.23 -3.11 -20.41
CA GLU A 157 14.95 -3.06 -21.86
C GLU A 157 16.22 -3.18 -22.70
N GLN A 158 17.30 -2.50 -22.32
CA GLN A 158 18.60 -2.61 -23.01
C GLN A 158 19.21 -4.01 -22.88
N SER A 159 19.09 -4.65 -21.71
CA SER A 159 19.58 -6.01 -21.50
C SER A 159 18.76 -7.07 -22.26
N LEU A 160 17.46 -6.82 -22.49
CA LEU A 160 16.60 -7.71 -23.27
C LEU A 160 16.71 -7.50 -24.79
N GLY A 161 17.24 -6.35 -25.22
CA GLY A 161 17.50 -6.02 -26.62
C GLY A 161 18.94 -6.27 -27.09
N GLY A 162 19.80 -6.86 -26.25
CA GLY A 162 21.24 -7.04 -26.51
C GLY A 162 21.65 -8.35 -27.18
N ASP A 163 20.74 -9.33 -27.32
CA ASP A 163 20.97 -10.59 -28.03
C ASP A 163 20.01 -10.69 -29.22
N ALA A 164 20.30 -9.95 -30.29
CA ALA A 164 19.70 -10.13 -31.62
C ALA A 164 20.71 -9.80 -32.73
#